data_AF-A0A537HBN6-F1
#
_entry.id   AF-A0A537HBN6-F1
#
_cell.length_a   1.000
_cell.length_b   1.000
_cell.length_c   1.000
_cell.angle_alpha   90.00
_cell.angle_beta   90.00
_cell.angle_gamma   90.00
#
_symmetry.space_group_name_H-M   'P 1'
#
loop_
_entity.id
_entity.type
_entity.pdbx_description
1 polymer ?
#
loop_
_entity_poly.entity_id
_entity_poly.type
_entity_poly.pdbx_seq_one_letter_code
_entity_poly.pdbx_strand_id
1 'polypeptide(L)' 'MTIHVLLTADNHLDPSAVQYGPKRFERKRDFQRCFEVLVNFALENKPDILLIGGDFYDGILPG' A
#
# COMPACT_ATOMS: atom_id res chain seq x y z
N MET A 1 20.33 -3.36 -22.71
CA MET A 1 19.31 -2.46 -22.13
C MET A 1 18.58 -3.25 -21.08
N THR A 2 18.49 -2.73 -19.84
CA THR A 2 17.84 -3.39 -18.70
C THR A 2 16.67 -2.51 -18.26
N ILE A 3 15.53 -3.14 -17.95
CA ILE A 3 14.34 -2.47 -17.41
C ILE A 3 14.16 -2.97 -15.98
N HIS A 4 14.01 -2.05 -15.04
CA HIS A 4 13.74 -2.35 -13.64
C HIS A 4 12.25 -2.14 -13.35
N VAL A 5 11.61 -3.19 -12.84
CA VAL A 5 10.18 -3.18 -12.51
C VAL A 5 10.01 -3.36 -11.01
N LEU A 6 9.19 -2.50 -10.40
CA LEU A 6 8.68 -2.68 -9.05
C LEU A 6 7.23 -3.16 -9.15
N LEU A 7 6.90 -4.27 -8.48
CA LEU A 7 5.56 -4.85 -8.48
C LEU A 7 5.07 -4.97 -7.03
N THR A 8 3.84 -4.54 -6.79
CA THR A 8 3.10 -4.73 -5.52
C THR A 8 1.66 -5.11 -5.82
N ALA A 9 0.97 -5.69 -4.84
CA ALA A 9 -0.46 -5.96 -4.87
C ALA A 9 -0.98 -6.00 -3.42
N ASP A 10 -2.30 -6.10 -3.25
CA ASP A 10 -2.94 -6.40 -1.97
C ASP A 10 -2.55 -5.42 -0.85
N ASN A 11 -2.46 -4.13 -1.20
CA ASN A 11 -2.09 -3.09 -0.24
C ASN A 11 -3.21 -2.82 0.76
N HIS A 12 -4.47 -3.13 0.42
CA HIS A 12 -5.66 -2.95 1.25
C HIS A 12 -5.65 -1.61 2.00
N LEU A 13 -5.34 -0.53 1.28
CA LEU A 13 -5.34 0.80 1.85
C LEU A 13 -6.74 1.13 2.38
N ASP A 14 -6.75 1.88 3.49
CA ASP A 14 -7.98 2.23 4.18
C ASP A 14 -8.84 1.00 4.61
N PRO A 15 -8.28 0.06 5.38
CA PRO A 15 -9.06 -1.06 5.86
C PRO A 15 -10.03 -0.62 6.98
N SER A 16 -11.19 -1.28 7.06
CA SER A 16 -12.16 -0.98 8.13
C SER A 16 -11.58 -1.20 9.54
N ALA A 17 -10.68 -2.18 9.69
CA ALA A 17 -9.96 -2.52 10.91
C ALA A 17 -10.84 -2.70 12.17
N VAL A 18 -12.16 -2.88 12.03
CA VAL A 18 -13.13 -2.91 13.13
C VAL A 18 -12.84 -4.04 14.12
N GLN A 19 -12.36 -5.17 13.61
CA GLN A 19 -11.94 -6.34 14.40
C GLN A 19 -10.87 -6.04 15.46
N TYR A 20 -10.13 -4.94 15.34
CA TYR A 20 -9.11 -4.53 16.30
C TYR A 20 -9.63 -3.60 17.41
N GLY A 21 -10.94 -3.32 17.42
CA GLY A 21 -11.61 -2.56 18.49
C GLY A 21 -10.95 -1.20 18.73
N PRO A 22 -10.53 -0.88 19.98
CA PRO A 22 -9.88 0.40 20.31
C PRO A 22 -8.64 0.71 19.47
N LYS A 23 -7.94 -0.31 18.95
CA LYS A 23 -6.71 -0.14 18.16
C LYS A 23 -6.97 0.02 16.66
N ARG A 24 -8.23 0.11 16.22
CA ARG A 24 -8.57 0.19 14.78
C ARG A 24 -7.81 1.28 14.03
N PHE A 25 -7.64 2.46 14.63
CA PHE A 25 -6.97 3.59 14.00
C PHE A 25 -5.46 3.40 13.91
N GLU A 26 -4.86 2.77 14.92
CA GLU A 26 -3.45 2.37 14.86
C GLU A 26 -3.23 1.38 13.71
N ARG A 27 -4.14 0.41 13.56
CA ARG A 27 -4.04 -0.59 12.50
C ARG A 27 -4.29 -0.02 11.11
N LYS A 28 -5.29 0.85 10.93
CA LYS A 28 -5.47 1.60 9.67
C LYS A 28 -4.20 2.39 9.30
N ARG A 29 -3.53 3.01 10.28
CA ARG A 29 -2.26 3.72 10.08
C ARG A 29 -1.10 2.78 9.72
N ASP A 30 -1.05 1.56 10.27
CA ASP A 30 0.00 0.59 9.93
C ASP A 30 -0.01 0.24 8.44
N PHE A 31 -1.19 0.04 7.84
CA PHE A 31 -1.33 -0.23 6.39
C PHE A 31 -0.83 0.96 5.55
N GLN A 32 -1.21 2.17 5.94
CA GLN A 32 -0.71 3.39 5.29
C GLN A 32 0.82 3.50 5.38
N ARG A 33 1.39 3.22 6.55
CA ARG A 33 2.84 3.25 6.76
C ARG A 33 3.57 2.19 5.93
N CYS A 34 3.00 0.99 5.81
CA CYS A 34 3.55 -0.05 4.94
C CYS A 34 3.60 0.40 3.47
N PHE A 35 2.54 1.05 2.98
CA PHE A 35 2.54 1.60 1.63
C PHE A 35 3.52 2.76 1.45
N GLU A 36 3.68 3.62 2.48
CA GLU A 36 4.69 4.69 2.48
C GLU A 36 6.11 4.14 2.32
N VAL A 37 6.44 3.01 2.94
CA VAL A 37 7.73 2.33 2.74
C VAL A 37 7.95 1.95 1.28
N LEU A 38 6.91 1.43 0.61
CA LEU A 38 6.98 1.10 -0.82
C LEU A 38 7.18 2.36 -1.68
N VAL A 39 6.46 3.44 -1.39
CA VAL A 39 6.60 4.71 -2.10
C VAL A 39 8.02 5.25 -1.96
N ASN A 40 8.56 5.27 -0.73
CA ASN A 40 9.93 5.73 -0.48
C ASN A 40 10.96 4.86 -1.22
N PHE A 41 10.80 3.54 -1.17
CA PHE A 41 11.66 2.62 -1.94
C PHE A 41 11.62 2.93 -3.45
N ALA A 42 10.43 3.17 -4.02
CA ALA A 42 10.27 3.50 -5.43
C ALA A 42 10.95 4.84 -5.79
N LEU A 43 10.80 5.85 -4.95
CA LEU A 43 11.43 7.16 -5.15
C LEU A 43 12.96 7.10 -5.09
N GLU A 44 13.49 6.31 -4.15
CA GLU A 44 14.93 6.11 -3.99
C GLU A 44 15.54 5.32 -5.16
N ASN A 45 14.89 4.24 -5.59
CA ASN A 45 15.43 3.29 -6.56
C ASN A 45 15.04 3.60 -8.01
N LYS A 46 14.08 4.50 -8.22
CA LYS A 46 13.65 4.99 -9.55
C LYS A 46 13.43 3.85 -10.57
N PRO A 47 12.52 2.89 -10.30
CA PRO A 47 12.21 1.86 -11.27
C PRO A 47 11.63 2.49 -12.54
N ASP A 48 11.84 1.85 -13.69
CA ASP A 48 11.29 2.29 -14.97
C ASP A 48 9.77 2.10 -15.02
N ILE A 49 9.27 1.07 -14.32
CA ILE A 49 7.85 0.72 -14.25
C ILE A 49 7.47 0.35 -12.81
N LEU A 50 6.38 0.94 -12.33
CA LEU A 50 5.67 0.50 -11.12
C LEU A 50 4.37 -0.18 -11.54
N LEU A 51 4.20 -1.44 -11.14
CA LEU A 51 2.99 -2.23 -11.36
C LEU A 51 2.25 -2.45 -10.04
N ILE A 52 0.94 -2.24 -10.06
CA ILE A 52 0.03 -2.52 -8.93
C ILE A 52 -0.97 -3.59 -9.38
N GLY A 53 -0.93 -4.75 -8.72
CA GLY A 53 -1.60 -5.98 -9.13
C GLY A 53 -3.06 -6.14 -8.69
N GLY A 54 -3.65 -5.14 -8.05
CA GLY A 54 -5.03 -5.21 -7.53
C GLY A 54 -5.08 -5.07 -6.01
N ASP A 55 -6.31 -5.09 -5.47
CA ASP A 55 -6.64 -4.92 -4.04
C ASP A 55 -5.86 -3.77 -3.38
N PHE A 56 -5.82 -2.66 -4.12
CA PHE A 56 -5.09 -1.46 -3.71
C PHE A 56 -5.76 -0.77 -2.51
N TYR A 57 -7.09 -0.69 -2.53
CA TYR A 57 -7.92 -0.25 -1.41
C TYR A 57 -8.78 -1.42 -0.91
N ASP A 58 -9.08 -1.44 0.39
CA ASP A 58 -9.93 -2.46 1.01
C ASP A 58 -11.42 -2.29 0.64
N GLY A 59 -11.82 -1.06 0.33
CA GLY A 59 -13.20 -0.71 -0.05
C GLY A 59 -13.30 -0.09 -1.44
N ILE A 60 -14.50 -0.19 -2.03
CA ILE A 60 -14.83 0.45 -3.32
C ILE A 60 -14.76 1.98 -3.22
N LEU A 61 -15.14 2.53 -2.05
CA LEU A 61 -15.17 3.95 -1.76
C LEU A 61 -14.32 4.24 -0.51
N PRO A 62 -12.99 4.42 -0.69
CA PRO A 62 -12.10 4.79 0.41
C PRO A 62 -12.41 6.21 0.94
N GLY A 63 -12.24 6.43 2.25
CA GLY A 63 -12.66 7.63 2.99
C GLY A 63 -11.95 7.89 4.31
#